data_AF-A0A5E4R078-F1
#
_entry.id   AF-A0A5E4R078-F1
#
_cell.length_a   1.000
_cell.length_b   1.000
_cell.length_c   1.000
_cell.angle_alpha   90.00
_cell.angle_beta   90.00
_cell.angle_gamma   90.00
#
_symmetry.space_group_name_H-M   'P 1'
#
loop_
_entity.id
_entity.type
_entity.pdbx_description
1 polymer ?
#
loop_
_entity_poly.entity_id
_entity_poly.type
_entity_poly.pdbx_seq_one_letter_code
_entity_poly.pdbx_strand_id
1 'polypeptide(L)'
;MLISRREYPYHRWEPLYFGTQQEPWYDEKLSWEGRQEKMTQMLELCLQDYRMVVLDGGFLCHAASNKNITNNIKAEQLTRRRYQTIISEFKNKYPKRPKCRTMYGC
;
A
#
# COMPACT_ATOMS: atom_id res chain seq x y z
N MET A 1 -13.43 -7.37 18.80
CA MET A 1 -12.53 -7.59 17.66
C MET A 1 -12.94 -6.63 16.56
N LEU A 2 -12.11 -5.62 16.26
CA LEU A 2 -12.43 -4.60 15.26
C LEU A 2 -11.96 -5.08 13.88
N ILE A 3 -12.88 -5.15 12.92
CA ILE A 3 -12.59 -5.54 11.54
C ILE A 3 -12.66 -4.29 10.67
N SER A 4 -11.59 -4.02 9.94
CA SER A 4 -11.46 -2.89 9.03
C SER A 4 -11.20 -3.38 7.60
N ARG A 5 -11.44 -2.49 6.65
CA ARG A 5 -11.12 -2.66 5.23
C ARG A 5 -10.47 -1.37 4.72
N ARG A 6 -9.57 -1.47 3.75
CA ARG A 6 -8.97 -0.31 3.07
C ARG A 6 -9.93 0.31 2.05
N GLU A 7 -11.16 0.57 2.47
CA GLU A 7 -12.19 1.28 1.72
C GLU A 7 -12.26 2.74 2.21
N TYR A 8 -12.90 3.63 1.47
CA TYR A 8 -13.14 5.00 1.97
C TYR A 8 -13.89 4.95 3.32
N PRO A 9 -13.46 5.68 4.37
CA PRO A 9 -12.44 6.74 4.39
C PRO A 9 -10.99 6.27 4.56
N TYR A 10 -10.74 5.02 4.95
CA TYR A 10 -9.43 4.42 5.24
C TYR A 10 -8.62 3.99 4.01
N HIS A 11 -8.97 4.47 2.81
CA HIS A 11 -8.28 4.16 1.55
C HIS A 11 -6.78 4.52 1.51
N ARG A 12 -6.30 5.38 2.44
CA ARG A 12 -4.87 5.72 2.62
C ARG A 12 -4.21 5.03 3.82
N TRP A 13 -4.95 4.22 4.55
CA TRP A 13 -4.42 3.55 5.73
C TRP A 13 -3.43 2.46 5.32
N GLU A 14 -2.21 2.54 5.83
CA GLU A 14 -1.10 1.60 5.56
C GLU A 14 -0.64 0.95 6.88
N PRO A 15 -1.43 0.02 7.43
CA PRO A 15 -1.05 -0.64 8.67
C PRO A 15 0.15 -1.56 8.49
N LEU A 16 0.90 -1.76 9.57
CA LEU A 16 1.74 -2.94 9.72
C LEU A 16 0.82 -4.08 10.15
N TYR A 17 0.95 -5.23 9.50
CA TYR A 17 0.07 -6.37 9.71
C TYR A 17 0.87 -7.68 9.70
N PHE A 18 0.32 -8.69 10.36
CA PHE A 18 0.77 -10.07 10.25
C PHE A 18 -0.11 -10.78 9.23
N GLY A 19 0.51 -11.37 8.22
CA GLY A 19 -0.18 -12.08 7.15
C GLY A 19 -0.12 -13.60 7.30
N THR A 20 -0.83 -14.29 6.42
CA THR A 20 -0.81 -15.75 6.27
C THR A 20 0.06 -16.23 5.11
N GLN A 21 0.92 -15.35 4.56
CA GLN A 21 1.77 -15.59 3.38
C GLN A 21 0.98 -15.77 2.06
N GLN A 22 -0.32 -15.46 2.07
CA GLN A 22 -1.18 -15.47 0.88
C GLN A 22 -1.39 -14.06 0.33
N GLU A 23 -0.95 -13.06 1.08
CA GLU A 23 -1.02 -11.67 0.71
C GLU A 23 -0.08 -11.36 -0.45
N PRO A 24 -0.45 -10.44 -1.34
CA PRO A 24 0.41 -10.01 -2.43
C PRO A 24 1.71 -9.41 -1.88
N TRP A 25 2.81 -9.73 -2.54
CA TRP A 25 4.11 -9.13 -2.28
C TRP A 25 4.14 -7.66 -2.71
N TYR A 26 5.15 -6.93 -2.23
CA TYR A 26 5.43 -5.60 -2.76
C TYR A 26 5.81 -5.69 -4.25
N ASP A 27 5.36 -4.72 -5.04
CA ASP A 27 5.73 -4.66 -6.45
C ASP A 27 7.19 -4.23 -6.60
N GLU A 28 8.03 -5.11 -7.16
CA GLU A 28 9.47 -4.91 -7.33
C GLU A 28 9.82 -3.73 -8.25
N LYS A 29 8.86 -3.23 -9.04
CA LYS A 29 9.06 -2.01 -9.84
C LYS A 29 9.21 -0.79 -8.93
N LEU A 30 8.66 -0.80 -7.72
CA LEU A 30 8.77 0.31 -6.79
C LEU A 30 9.96 0.12 -5.85
N SER A 31 10.70 1.20 -5.63
CA SER A 31 11.80 1.22 -4.69
C SER A 31 11.42 2.05 -3.47
N TRP A 32 11.95 1.67 -2.31
CA TRP A 32 11.65 2.37 -1.04
C TRP A 32 12.07 3.84 -1.07
N GLU A 33 13.06 4.22 -1.90
CA GLU A 33 13.53 5.59 -2.07
C GLU A 33 12.47 6.49 -2.68
N GLY A 34 11.68 5.96 -3.61
CA GLY A 34 10.62 6.67 -4.30
C GLY A 34 9.31 6.71 -3.52
N ARG A 35 9.20 5.91 -2.45
CA ARG A 35 8.04 5.80 -1.55
C ARG A 35 6.84 5.22 -2.32
N GLN A 36 5.71 4.97 -1.65
CA GLN A 36 4.45 4.41 -2.24
C GLN A 36 4.38 2.89 -2.46
N GLU A 37 5.41 2.12 -2.12
CA GLU A 37 5.37 0.64 -2.23
C GLU A 37 4.26 0.01 -1.38
N LYS A 38 4.02 0.56 -0.18
CA LYS A 38 2.91 0.15 0.69
C LYS A 38 1.56 0.52 0.09
N MET A 39 1.45 1.66 -0.60
CA MET A 39 0.18 2.11 -1.15
C MET A 39 -0.34 1.17 -2.24
N THR A 40 0.53 0.61 -3.09
CA THR A 40 0.15 -0.35 -4.13
C THR A 40 -0.25 -1.69 -3.53
N GLN A 41 0.57 -2.25 -2.63
CA GLN A 41 0.25 -3.51 -1.95
C GLN A 41 -1.10 -3.45 -1.23
N MET A 42 -1.32 -2.37 -0.48
CA MET A 42 -2.56 -2.17 0.26
C MET A 42 -3.76 -1.99 -0.67
N LEU A 43 -3.60 -1.31 -1.81
CA LEU A 43 -4.67 -1.23 -2.81
C LEU A 43 -5.00 -2.61 -3.38
N GLU A 44 -4.00 -3.44 -3.67
CA GLU A 44 -4.21 -4.80 -4.16
C GLU A 44 -5.01 -5.66 -3.16
N LEU A 45 -4.66 -5.58 -1.86
CA LEU A 45 -5.44 -6.18 -0.78
C LEU A 45 -6.91 -5.71 -0.76
N CYS A 46 -7.15 -4.41 -0.98
CA CYS A 46 -8.52 -3.90 -1.10
C CYS A 46 -9.26 -4.54 -2.29
N LEU A 47 -8.62 -4.59 -3.46
CA LEU A 47 -9.21 -5.16 -4.67
C LEU A 47 -9.59 -6.64 -4.47
N GLN A 48 -8.80 -7.37 -3.68
CA GLN A 48 -9.01 -8.77 -3.31
C GLN A 48 -9.99 -9.01 -2.13
N ASP A 49 -10.62 -7.97 -1.57
CA ASP A 49 -11.57 -8.04 -0.42
C ASP A 49 -10.96 -8.49 0.91
N TYR A 50 -9.68 -8.18 1.14
CA TYR A 50 -9.07 -8.53 2.41
C TYR A 50 -9.74 -7.80 3.58
N ARG A 51 -9.97 -8.57 4.65
CA ARG A 51 -10.45 -8.09 5.94
C ARG A 51 -9.25 -7.95 6.86
N MET A 52 -9.04 -6.76 7.39
CA MET A 52 -7.98 -6.48 8.35
C MET A 52 -8.56 -6.60 9.76
N VAL A 53 -8.09 -7.58 10.52
CA VAL A 53 -8.41 -7.70 11.94
C VAL A 53 -7.44 -6.83 12.72
N VAL A 54 -7.98 -5.84 13.43
CA VAL A 54 -7.17 -4.95 14.28
C VAL A 54 -6.95 -5.63 15.61
N LEU A 55 -5.67 -5.79 15.96
CA LEU A 55 -5.23 -6.28 17.27
C LEU A 55 -5.45 -5.19 18.32
N ASP A 56 -6.08 -5.56 19.43
CA ASP A 56 -6.26 -4.71 20.60
C ASP A 56 -5.25 -5.10 21.68
N GLY A 57 -4.56 -4.13 22.27
CA GLY A 57 -3.52 -4.36 23.29
C GLY A 57 -2.17 -4.88 22.78
N GLY A 58 -1.96 -5.02 21.47
CA GLY A 58 -0.67 -5.38 20.87
C GLY A 58 0.12 -4.16 20.38
N PHE A 59 1.43 -4.14 20.56
CA PHE A 59 2.31 -3.09 20.04
C PHE A 59 3.49 -3.70 19.28
N LEU A 60 3.91 -3.03 18.20
CA LEU A 60 5.11 -3.38 17.44
C LEU A 60 6.21 -2.37 17.76
N CYS A 61 7.32 -2.85 18.30
CA CYS A 61 8.53 -2.06 18.45
C CYS A 61 9.40 -2.22 17.20
N HIS A 62 9.77 -1.13 16.56
CA HIS A 62 10.79 -1.13 15.51
C HIS A 62 11.95 -0.23 15.94
N ALA A 63 13.19 -0.64 15.63
CA ALA A 63 14.32 0.26 15.78
C ALA A 63 14.17 1.40 14.77
N ALA A 64 14.24 2.64 15.25
CA ALA A 64 14.33 3.79 14.37
C ALA A 64 15.73 3.81 13.75
N SER A 65 15.79 3.78 12.42
CA SER A 65 17.03 4.07 11.70
C SER A 65 17.07 5.55 11.36
N ASN A 66 18.20 6.21 11.60
CA ASN A 66 18.43 7.60 11.21
C ASN A 66 18.41 7.69 9.69
N LYS A 67 17.25 8.06 9.15
CA LYS A 67 17.08 8.28 7.72
C LYS A 67 17.69 9.64 7.39
N ASN A 68 18.82 9.65 6.69
CA ASN A 68 19.21 10.82 5.90
C ASN A 68 18.20 10.95 4.78
N ILE A 69 17.11 11.70 5.01
CA ILE A 69 16.08 11.97 4.00
C ILE A 69 16.69 12.96 3.01
N THR A 70 17.55 12.46 2.13
CA THR A 70 17.86 13.18 0.89
C THR A 70 16.64 13.01 -0.01
N ASN A 71 15.97 14.12 -0.32
CA ASN A 71 14.86 14.10 -1.25
C ASN A 71 15.38 13.71 -2.64
N ASN A 72 15.25 12.43 -2.98
CA ASN A 72 15.65 11.91 -4.28
C ASN A 72 14.52 12.14 -5.28
N ILE A 73 14.44 13.37 -5.80
CA ILE A 73 13.41 13.81 -6.75
C ILE A 73 13.35 12.88 -7.97
N LYS A 74 14.50 12.37 -8.43
CA LYS A 74 14.56 11.43 -9.57
C LYS A 74 13.85 10.12 -9.25
N ALA A 75 14.09 9.56 -8.06
CA ALA A 75 13.44 8.32 -7.61
C ALA A 75 11.92 8.50 -7.45
N GLU A 76 11.49 9.63 -6.90
CA GLU A 76 10.06 9.96 -6.75
C GLU A 76 9.36 10.10 -8.11
N GLN A 77 9.97 10.81 -9.07
CA GLN A 77 9.42 10.95 -10.42
C GLN A 77 9.31 9.61 -11.16
N LEU A 78 10.34 8.76 -11.04
CA LEU A 78 10.33 7.43 -11.63
C LEU A 78 9.24 6.56 -11.00
N THR A 79 9.11 6.61 -9.68
CA THR A 79 8.10 5.88 -8.92
C THR A 79 6.70 6.31 -9.30
N ARG A 80 6.45 7.61 -9.48
CA ARG A 80 5.15 8.11 -9.95
C ARG A 80 4.75 7.50 -11.30
N ARG A 81 5.70 7.38 -12.23
CA ARG A 81 5.45 6.76 -13.55
C ARG A 81 5.15 5.27 -13.40
N ARG A 82 5.97 4.55 -12.63
CA ARG A 82 5.80 3.11 -12.39
C ARG A 82 4.48 2.81 -11.66
N TYR A 83 4.09 3.64 -10.69
CA TYR A 83 2.82 3.56 -9.99
C TYR A 83 1.64 3.58 -10.97
N GLN A 84 1.63 4.51 -11.93
CA GLN A 84 0.57 4.58 -12.94
C GLN A 84 0.47 3.29 -13.78
N THR A 85 1.61 2.70 -14.14
CA THR A 85 1.66 1.39 -14.83
C THR A 85 1.03 0.30 -13.95
N ILE A 86 1.42 0.19 -12.68
CA ILE A 86 0.88 -0.81 -11.75
C ILE A 86 -0.62 -0.66 -11.58
N ILE A 87 -1.13 0.57 -11.45
CA ILE A 87 -2.56 0.83 -11.33
C ILE A 87 -3.31 0.42 -12.61
N SER A 88 -2.70 0.64 -13.78
CA SER A 88 -3.29 0.18 -15.04
C SER A 88 -3.35 -1.35 -15.13
N GLU A 89 -2.32 -2.04 -14.64
CA GLU A 89 -2.28 -3.50 -14.56
C GLU A 89 -3.36 -4.02 -13.59
N PHE A 90 -3.52 -3.39 -12.42
CA PHE A 90 -4.57 -3.74 -11.46
C PHE A 90 -5.97 -3.57 -12.02
N LYS A 91 -6.22 -2.54 -12.83
CA LYS A 91 -7.52 -2.35 -13.50
C LYS A 91 -7.86 -3.49 -14.48
N ASN A 92 -6.83 -4.13 -15.05
CA ASN A 92 -7.01 -5.27 -15.95
C ASN A 92 -7.09 -6.60 -15.18
N LYS A 93 -6.32 -6.73 -14.08
CA LYS A 93 -6.22 -7.94 -13.27
C LYS A 93 -7.44 -8.17 -12.37
N TYR A 94 -8.04 -7.12 -11.83
CA TYR A 94 -9.08 -7.20 -10.80
C TYR A 94 -10.42 -6.60 -11.24
N PRO A 95 -11.56 -7.11 -10.72
CA PRO A 95 -12.86 -6.51 -10.98
C PRO A 95 -12.94 -5.09 -10.40
N LYS A 96 -13.72 -4.23 -11.06
CA LYS A 96 -13.94 -2.85 -10.62
C LYS A 96 -14.62 -2.85 -9.24
N ARG A 97 -13.96 -2.20 -8.26
CA ARG A 97 -14.50 -2.01 -6.91
C ARG A 97 -14.49 -0.54 -6.54
N PRO A 98 -15.64 0.17 -6.60
CA PRO A 98 -15.69 1.62 -6.40
C PRO A 98 -15.31 2.07 -4.99
N LYS A 99 -15.38 1.16 -4.01
CA LYS A 99 -14.97 1.42 -2.62
C LYS A 99 -13.44 1.49 -2.46
N CYS A 100 -12.69 0.81 -3.33
CA CYS A 100 -11.23 0.82 -3.38
C CYS A 100 -10.78 2.03 -4.21
N ARG A 101 -10.61 3.18 -3.56
CA ARG A 101 -10.19 4.40 -4.23
C ARG A 101 -8.67 4.41 -4.43
N THR A 102 -8.26 4.54 -5.68
CA THR A 102 -6.88 4.91 -6.04
C THR A 102 -6.70 6.40 -5.81
N MET A 103 -5.58 6.82 -5.22
CA MET A 103 -5.24 8.24 -5.19
C MET A 103 -4.84 8.67 -6.59
N TYR A 104 -5.72 9.40 -7.29
CA TYR A 104 -5.27 10.33 -8.32
C TYR A 104 -4.84 11.61 -7.59
N GLY A 105 -3.56 11.98 -7.74
CA GLY A 105 -3.02 13.25 -7.26
C GLY A 105 -2.19 13.14 -5.99
N CYS A 106 -0.86 13.11 -6.16
CA CYS A 106 0.00 13.92 -5.30
C CYS A 106 -0.30 15.40 -5.57
#